data_AF-A0A1K0FBN4-F1
#
_entry.id   AF-A0A1K0FBN4-F1
#
_cell.length_a   1.000
_cell.length_b   1.000
_cell.length_c   1.000
_cell.angle_alpha   90.00
_cell.angle_beta   90.00
_cell.angle_gamma   90.00
#
_symmetry.space_group_name_H-M   'P 1'
#
loop_
_entity.id
_entity.type
_entity.pdbx_description
1 polymer ?
#
loop_
_entity_poly.entity_id
_entity_poly.type
_entity_poly.pdbx_seq_one_letter_code
_entity_poly.pdbx_strand_id
1 'polypeptide(L)'
;ADELFVCSSAGGGLRLAVVGYESLVTAEAGHRVGLSAGAQVVHVAAGLLDGKAIAALRAARPDVILLVGGTDGGDEETLRHNAGRLATSRMRVPVVVAGNADARPDAARVLTERGVPVVVTGNVLPRIGVLDALPARAAIREMFLRHVIGGKRLSKGRRFASLVRCATPDAVLAGVSLLADETAAGVLVVDVGGATTDVYSALVPDGELEHGPQRDVAGTLWRSRTVEGDLGVGVGAAGVVAAAATEKLPGPDISGGRPYDVAVDRALASTAAMIALRRHARGHSPGPGLPRTGGRDLRDVRLVVGSGGVLRHGGGQAVLDAVLGDTAGGWAAPRQVRRVVDTRYVLAAAGMLAEDHPAVAAALVNSL
;
A
#
# COMPACT_ATOMS: atom_id res chain seq x y z
N ALA A 1 13.21 29.32 -16.45
CA ALA A 1 11.84 29.03 -16.00
C ALA A 1 11.97 28.23 -14.72
N ASP A 2 11.16 28.53 -13.70
CA ASP A 2 11.26 27.83 -12.41
C ASP A 2 10.91 26.35 -12.59
N GLU A 3 11.74 25.47 -12.00
CA GLU A 3 11.52 24.03 -12.05
C GLU A 3 10.35 23.63 -11.15
N LEU A 4 9.39 22.87 -11.69
CA LEU A 4 8.25 22.36 -10.96
C LEU A 4 8.38 20.85 -10.72
N PHE A 5 8.28 20.46 -9.46
CA PHE A 5 8.28 19.07 -9.01
C PHE A 5 6.89 18.69 -8.51
N VAL A 6 6.30 17.64 -9.08
CA VAL A 6 4.96 17.19 -8.70
C VAL A 6 4.99 15.70 -8.37
N CYS A 7 4.57 15.35 -7.16
CA CYS A 7 4.16 14.00 -6.80
C CYS A 7 2.65 13.99 -6.51
N SER A 8 2.01 12.84 -6.63
CA SER A 8 0.59 12.72 -6.31
C SER A 8 0.29 11.51 -5.42
N SER A 9 -0.48 11.77 -4.36
CA SER A 9 -1.30 10.80 -3.63
C SER A 9 -2.79 10.98 -3.94
N ALA A 10 -3.13 11.91 -4.84
CA ALA A 10 -4.49 12.28 -5.16
C ALA A 10 -5.20 11.13 -5.88
N GLY A 11 -6.32 10.68 -5.31
CA GLY A 11 -7.16 9.58 -5.81
C GLY A 11 -7.85 8.79 -4.70
N GLY A 12 -7.46 9.01 -3.42
CA GLY A 12 -7.99 8.25 -2.29
C GLY A 12 -7.51 6.80 -2.31
N GLY A 13 -7.87 6.00 -1.30
CA GLY A 13 -7.60 4.56 -1.31
C GLY A 13 -8.23 3.96 -2.55
N LEU A 14 -7.38 3.58 -3.53
CA LEU A 14 -7.80 3.05 -4.83
C LEU A 14 -8.88 1.99 -4.60
N ARG A 15 -10.08 2.17 -5.17
CA ARG A 15 -11.16 1.18 -5.00
C ARG A 15 -10.89 0.00 -5.92
N LEU A 16 -10.33 -1.06 -5.36
CA LEU A 16 -10.01 -2.28 -6.12
C LEU A 16 -11.14 -3.29 -5.96
N ALA A 17 -11.56 -3.90 -7.05
CA ALA A 17 -12.30 -5.15 -7.00
C ALA A 17 -11.38 -6.31 -7.38
N VAL A 18 -11.48 -7.42 -6.66
CA VAL A 18 -10.73 -8.65 -6.96
C VAL A 18 -11.70 -9.69 -7.49
N VAL A 19 -11.37 -10.29 -8.63
CA VAL A 19 -12.11 -11.42 -9.20
C VAL A 19 -11.13 -12.58 -9.30
N GLY A 20 -11.32 -13.61 -8.48
CA GLY A 20 -10.49 -14.81 -8.44
C GLY A 20 -11.17 -16.05 -9.01
N TYR A 21 -10.42 -17.15 -9.06
CA TYR A 21 -10.94 -18.48 -9.39
C TYR A 21 -11.64 -19.10 -8.17
N GLU A 22 -11.03 -19.04 -7.00
CA GLU A 22 -11.50 -19.71 -5.78
C GLU A 22 -11.36 -18.79 -4.57
N SER A 23 -12.40 -18.72 -3.74
CA SER A 23 -12.55 -17.73 -2.67
C SER A 23 -11.40 -17.75 -1.68
N LEU A 24 -11.03 -18.93 -1.19
CA LEU A 24 -10.04 -19.10 -0.13
C LEU A 24 -8.59 -19.17 -0.64
N VAL A 25 -8.39 -19.08 -1.96
CA VAL A 25 -7.08 -19.30 -2.59
C VAL A 25 -6.68 -18.10 -3.42
N THR A 26 -7.19 -17.98 -4.64
CA THR A 26 -6.77 -16.93 -5.58
C THR A 26 -7.45 -15.60 -5.32
N ALA A 27 -8.72 -15.61 -4.90
CA ALA A 27 -9.43 -14.38 -4.54
C ALA A 27 -8.86 -13.76 -3.25
N GLU A 28 -8.56 -14.59 -2.25
CA GLU A 28 -7.87 -14.17 -1.03
C GLU A 28 -6.44 -13.67 -1.32
N ALA A 29 -5.68 -14.36 -2.18
CA ALA A 29 -4.37 -13.89 -2.64
C ALA A 29 -4.47 -12.50 -3.30
N GLY A 30 -5.42 -12.32 -4.22
CA GLY A 30 -5.67 -11.03 -4.86
C GLY A 30 -6.11 -9.94 -3.88
N HIS A 31 -6.91 -10.28 -2.87
CA HIS A 31 -7.31 -9.37 -1.78
C HIS A 31 -6.08 -8.85 -1.02
N ARG A 32 -5.18 -9.75 -0.59
CA ARG A 32 -3.92 -9.38 0.09
C ARG A 32 -2.99 -8.53 -0.79
N VAL A 33 -2.89 -8.85 -2.08
CA VAL A 33 -2.15 -8.04 -3.05
C VAL A 33 -2.73 -6.63 -3.16
N GLY A 34 -4.07 -6.52 -3.22
CA GLY A 34 -4.76 -5.24 -3.25
C GLY A 34 -4.46 -4.36 -2.02
N LEU A 35 -4.62 -4.92 -0.82
CA LEU A 35 -4.33 -4.20 0.43
C LEU A 35 -2.87 -3.74 0.48
N SER A 36 -1.92 -4.62 0.13
CA SER A 36 -0.49 -4.29 0.11
C SER A 36 -0.08 -3.39 -1.07
N ALA A 37 -0.96 -3.13 -2.04
CA ALA A 37 -0.81 -2.08 -3.04
C ALA A 37 -1.32 -0.71 -2.54
N GLY A 38 -1.85 -0.63 -1.32
CA GLY A 38 -2.50 0.56 -0.77
C GLY A 38 -3.91 0.78 -1.32
N ALA A 39 -4.54 -0.26 -1.86
CA ALA A 39 -5.90 -0.19 -2.38
C ALA A 39 -6.93 -0.55 -1.30
N GLN A 40 -8.08 0.10 -1.34
CA GLN A 40 -9.27 -0.33 -0.63
C GLN A 40 -9.95 -1.43 -1.45
N VAL A 41 -9.95 -2.67 -0.98
CA VAL A 41 -10.64 -3.76 -1.67
C VAL A 41 -12.14 -3.68 -1.38
N VAL A 42 -12.90 -3.14 -2.33
CA VAL A 42 -14.34 -2.84 -2.19
C VAL A 42 -15.24 -3.99 -2.60
N HIS A 43 -14.69 -5.00 -3.29
CA HIS A 43 -15.41 -6.17 -3.74
C HIS A 43 -14.44 -7.34 -3.95
N VAL A 44 -14.86 -8.54 -3.54
CA VAL A 44 -14.17 -9.79 -3.85
C VAL A 44 -15.19 -10.76 -4.41
N ALA A 45 -14.91 -11.31 -5.59
CA ALA A 45 -15.68 -12.37 -6.22
C ALA A 45 -14.77 -13.56 -6.53
N ALA A 46 -15.35 -14.75 -6.60
CA ALA A 46 -14.67 -15.97 -6.99
C ALA A 46 -15.55 -16.82 -7.91
N GLY A 47 -14.92 -17.67 -8.71
CA GLY A 47 -15.57 -18.54 -9.67
C GLY A 47 -16.03 -17.81 -10.94
N LEU A 48 -16.90 -18.47 -11.69
CA LEU A 48 -17.47 -17.93 -12.92
C LEU A 48 -18.43 -16.78 -12.60
N LEU A 49 -18.14 -15.58 -13.10
CA LEU A 49 -19.00 -14.41 -12.96
C LEU A 49 -20.32 -14.66 -13.70
N ASP A 50 -21.44 -14.58 -12.99
CA ASP A 50 -22.78 -14.59 -13.53
C ASP A 50 -23.35 -13.16 -13.65
N GLY A 51 -24.62 -13.01 -14.07
CA GLY A 51 -25.24 -11.68 -14.19
C GLY A 51 -25.33 -10.93 -12.86
N LYS A 52 -25.57 -11.65 -11.76
CA LYS A 52 -25.69 -11.08 -10.42
C LYS A 52 -24.33 -10.62 -9.89
N ALA A 53 -23.28 -11.39 -10.12
CA ALA A 53 -21.91 -11.04 -9.75
C ALA A 53 -21.43 -9.78 -10.49
N ILE A 54 -21.72 -9.66 -11.79
CA ILE A 54 -21.42 -8.43 -12.55
C ILE A 54 -22.22 -7.22 -12.00
N ALA A 55 -23.47 -7.41 -11.60
CA ALA A 55 -24.27 -6.35 -10.99
C ALA A 55 -23.72 -5.91 -9.63
N ALA A 56 -23.31 -6.86 -8.77
CA ALA A 56 -22.70 -6.60 -7.48
C ALA A 56 -21.34 -5.88 -7.62
N LEU A 57 -20.50 -6.36 -8.55
CA LEU A 57 -19.23 -5.75 -8.90
C LEU A 57 -19.42 -4.29 -9.38
N ARG A 58 -20.42 -4.03 -10.22
CA ARG A 58 -20.76 -2.67 -10.66
C ARG A 58 -21.27 -1.81 -9.51
N ALA A 59 -22.11 -2.35 -8.62
CA ALA A 59 -22.64 -1.62 -7.47
C ALA A 59 -21.53 -1.19 -6.50
N ALA A 60 -20.46 -1.97 -6.40
CA ALA A 60 -19.28 -1.64 -5.61
C ALA A 60 -18.44 -0.48 -6.20
N ARG A 61 -18.71 -0.02 -7.42
CA ARG A 61 -18.02 1.12 -8.08
C ARG A 61 -16.48 1.05 -7.95
N PRO A 62 -15.82 -0.03 -8.43
CA PRO A 62 -14.37 -0.10 -8.43
C PRO A 62 -13.77 0.90 -9.42
N ASP A 63 -12.58 1.41 -9.10
CA ASP A 63 -11.76 2.22 -9.99
C ASP A 63 -10.85 1.32 -10.86
N VAL A 64 -10.45 0.16 -10.35
CA VAL A 64 -9.68 -0.88 -11.06
C VAL A 64 -10.20 -2.28 -10.67
N ILE A 65 -10.14 -3.23 -11.59
CA ILE A 65 -10.40 -4.65 -11.33
C ILE A 65 -9.09 -5.43 -11.43
N LEU A 66 -8.75 -6.18 -10.38
CA LEU A 66 -7.69 -7.19 -10.41
C LEU A 66 -8.33 -8.54 -10.75
N LEU A 67 -8.08 -9.01 -11.97
CA LEU A 67 -8.50 -10.31 -12.44
C LEU A 67 -7.38 -11.33 -12.22
N VAL A 68 -7.62 -12.25 -11.29
CA VAL A 68 -6.70 -13.30 -10.86
C VAL A 68 -7.40 -14.65 -10.99
N GLY A 69 -6.67 -15.74 -10.81
CA GLY A 69 -7.26 -17.08 -10.91
C GLY A 69 -6.44 -18.02 -11.76
N GLY A 70 -6.53 -19.31 -11.43
CA GLY A 70 -5.65 -20.35 -11.92
C GLY A 70 -4.22 -20.19 -11.41
N THR A 71 -3.62 -21.27 -10.94
CA THR A 71 -2.15 -21.35 -10.90
C THR A 71 -1.62 -21.45 -12.33
N ASP A 72 -0.33 -21.20 -12.54
CA ASP A 72 0.28 -21.44 -13.85
C ASP A 72 0.26 -22.95 -14.15
N GLY A 73 -0.21 -23.32 -15.35
CA GLY A 73 -0.53 -24.70 -15.72
C GLY A 73 -1.78 -25.30 -15.06
N GLY A 74 -2.55 -24.48 -14.33
CA GLY A 74 -3.83 -24.86 -13.69
C GLY A 74 -5.06 -24.43 -14.49
N ASP A 75 -6.13 -24.02 -13.79
CA ASP A 75 -7.37 -23.58 -14.44
C ASP A 75 -7.16 -22.37 -15.37
N GLU A 76 -7.59 -22.53 -16.61
CA GLU A 76 -7.58 -21.48 -17.64
C GLU A 76 -8.98 -20.93 -17.93
N GLU A 77 -10.01 -21.76 -17.73
CA GLU A 77 -11.38 -21.51 -18.18
C GLU A 77 -11.99 -20.32 -17.45
N THR A 78 -11.82 -20.26 -16.13
CA THR A 78 -12.44 -19.22 -15.31
C THR A 78 -11.88 -17.85 -15.64
N LEU A 79 -10.56 -17.75 -15.88
CA LEU A 79 -9.92 -16.49 -16.23
C LEU A 79 -10.46 -15.96 -17.58
N ARG A 80 -10.54 -16.82 -18.60
CA ARG A 80 -11.08 -16.47 -19.93
C ARG A 80 -12.56 -16.10 -19.86
N HIS A 81 -13.37 -16.89 -19.17
CA HIS A 81 -14.80 -16.62 -19.00
C HIS A 81 -15.02 -15.26 -18.32
N ASN A 82 -14.35 -15.02 -17.19
CA ASN A 82 -14.49 -13.77 -16.45
C ASN A 82 -14.02 -12.56 -17.26
N ALA A 83 -12.92 -12.68 -18.02
CA ALA A 83 -12.49 -11.64 -18.95
C ALA A 83 -13.56 -11.34 -20.00
N GLY A 84 -14.18 -12.36 -20.60
CA GLY A 84 -15.29 -12.21 -21.56
C GLY A 84 -16.52 -11.54 -20.95
N ARG A 85 -16.89 -11.90 -19.72
CA ARG A 85 -18.01 -11.29 -18.98
C ARG A 85 -17.75 -9.82 -18.64
N LEU A 86 -16.52 -9.47 -18.27
CA LEU A 86 -16.13 -8.08 -18.05
C LEU A 86 -16.10 -7.27 -19.35
N ALA A 87 -15.55 -7.83 -20.43
CA ALA A 87 -15.45 -7.19 -21.74
C ALA A 87 -16.83 -6.85 -22.35
N THR A 88 -17.80 -7.73 -22.16
CA THR A 88 -19.18 -7.56 -22.63
C THR A 88 -20.07 -6.75 -21.67
N SER A 89 -19.60 -6.52 -20.44
CA SER A 89 -20.34 -5.73 -19.46
C SER A 89 -20.42 -4.26 -19.88
N ARG A 90 -21.40 -3.52 -19.33
CA ARG A 90 -21.46 -2.05 -19.49
C ARG A 90 -20.44 -1.31 -18.61
N MET A 91 -19.67 -2.03 -17.81
CA MET A 91 -18.70 -1.47 -16.88
C MET A 91 -17.36 -1.34 -17.61
N ARG A 92 -16.98 -0.10 -17.98
CA ARG A 92 -15.71 0.22 -18.63
C ARG A 92 -14.64 0.55 -17.59
N VAL A 93 -14.43 -0.35 -16.65
CA VAL A 93 -13.42 -0.21 -15.58
C VAL A 93 -12.11 -0.85 -16.06
N PRO A 94 -10.95 -0.19 -15.91
CA PRO A 94 -9.66 -0.77 -16.27
C PRO A 94 -9.35 -2.07 -15.50
N VAL A 95 -8.68 -3.02 -16.16
CA VAL A 95 -8.41 -4.37 -15.63
C VAL A 95 -6.92 -4.68 -15.58
N VAL A 96 -6.44 -5.14 -14.43
CA VAL A 96 -5.12 -5.78 -14.29
C VAL A 96 -5.32 -7.29 -14.38
N VAL A 97 -4.68 -7.94 -15.36
CA VAL A 97 -4.77 -9.40 -15.54
C VAL A 97 -3.51 -10.05 -14.97
N ALA A 98 -3.68 -10.81 -13.89
CA ALA A 98 -2.62 -11.38 -13.07
C ALA A 98 -2.93 -12.84 -12.68
N GLY A 99 -3.55 -13.59 -13.58
CA GLY A 99 -3.85 -15.02 -13.43
C GLY A 99 -2.96 -15.91 -14.28
N ASN A 100 -3.40 -17.16 -14.45
CA ASN A 100 -2.74 -18.24 -15.20
C ASN A 100 -2.04 -17.74 -16.48
N ALA A 101 -0.76 -18.09 -16.62
CA ALA A 101 0.12 -17.63 -17.68
C ALA A 101 -0.38 -17.94 -19.11
N ASP A 102 -1.04 -19.08 -19.32
CA ASP A 102 -1.51 -19.57 -20.63
C ASP A 102 -2.84 -18.94 -21.04
N ALA A 103 -3.73 -18.66 -20.07
CA ALA A 103 -4.99 -17.97 -20.29
C ALA A 103 -4.85 -16.44 -20.40
N ARG A 104 -3.80 -15.88 -19.80
CA ARG A 104 -3.60 -14.43 -19.66
C ARG A 104 -3.55 -13.65 -20.98
N PRO A 105 -2.85 -14.10 -22.05
CA PRO A 105 -2.84 -13.40 -23.34
C PRO A 105 -4.24 -13.30 -23.97
N ASP A 106 -5.02 -14.38 -23.91
CA ASP A 106 -6.37 -14.42 -24.46
C ASP A 106 -7.35 -13.55 -23.66
N ALA A 107 -7.30 -13.63 -22.33
CA ALA A 107 -8.08 -12.77 -21.44
C ALA A 107 -7.81 -11.27 -21.71
N ALA A 108 -6.55 -10.89 -21.86
CA ALA A 108 -6.16 -9.52 -22.18
C ALA A 108 -6.65 -9.07 -23.56
N ARG A 109 -6.55 -9.94 -24.57
CA ARG A 109 -7.03 -9.70 -25.93
C ARG A 109 -8.53 -9.40 -25.95
N VAL A 110 -9.35 -10.27 -25.33
CA VAL A 110 -10.82 -10.13 -25.30
C VAL A 110 -11.25 -8.81 -24.66
N LEU A 111 -10.57 -8.39 -23.58
CA LEU A 111 -10.84 -7.10 -22.92
C LEU A 111 -10.45 -5.91 -23.80
N THR A 112 -9.25 -5.96 -24.40
CA THR A 112 -8.70 -4.86 -25.21
C THR A 112 -9.49 -4.65 -26.51
N GLU A 113 -9.93 -5.72 -27.18
CA GLU A 113 -10.79 -5.67 -28.36
C GLU A 113 -12.14 -4.97 -28.10
N ARG A 114 -12.60 -4.95 -26.84
CA ARG A 114 -13.81 -4.24 -26.40
C ARG A 114 -13.52 -2.83 -25.86
N GLY A 115 -12.28 -2.35 -25.99
CA GLY A 115 -11.84 -1.02 -25.55
C GLY A 115 -11.72 -0.88 -24.03
N VAL A 116 -11.56 -1.98 -23.30
CA VAL A 116 -11.24 -1.94 -21.86
C VAL A 116 -9.73 -1.74 -21.71
N PRO A 117 -9.25 -0.74 -20.94
CA PRO A 117 -7.82 -0.61 -20.68
C PRO A 117 -7.29 -1.78 -19.85
N VAL A 118 -6.20 -2.40 -20.29
CA VAL A 118 -5.62 -3.59 -19.67
C VAL A 118 -4.14 -3.38 -19.36
N VAL A 119 -3.70 -3.84 -18.18
CA VAL A 119 -2.29 -4.07 -17.85
C VAL A 119 -2.13 -5.55 -17.53
N VAL A 120 -1.13 -6.19 -18.14
CA VAL A 120 -0.83 -7.61 -17.97
C VAL A 120 0.40 -7.75 -17.08
N THR A 121 0.38 -8.73 -16.18
CA THR A 121 1.47 -8.96 -15.22
C THR A 121 1.62 -10.46 -14.90
N GLY A 122 2.69 -10.83 -14.18
CA GLY A 122 2.87 -12.16 -13.61
C GLY A 122 1.68 -12.58 -12.72
N ASN A 123 1.50 -13.89 -12.57
CA ASN A 123 0.41 -14.46 -11.78
C ASN A 123 0.60 -14.09 -10.30
N VAL A 124 -0.46 -13.68 -9.60
CA VAL A 124 -0.38 -13.41 -8.15
C VAL A 124 -0.13 -14.67 -7.33
N LEU A 125 -0.59 -15.82 -7.84
CA LEU A 125 -0.46 -17.12 -7.20
C LEU A 125 -0.02 -18.15 -8.26
N PRO A 126 1.23 -18.07 -8.74
CA PRO A 126 1.72 -18.95 -9.80
C PRO A 126 1.66 -20.43 -9.41
N ARG A 127 1.83 -20.73 -8.11
CA ARG A 127 1.70 -22.07 -7.52
C ARG A 127 0.94 -21.98 -6.20
N ILE A 128 0.26 -23.07 -5.83
CA ILE A 128 -0.44 -23.15 -4.54
C ILE A 128 0.55 -22.85 -3.40
N GLY A 129 0.17 -21.93 -2.52
CA GLY A 129 1.00 -21.50 -1.38
C GLY A 129 2.13 -20.52 -1.72
N VAL A 130 2.34 -20.17 -2.99
CA VAL A 130 3.38 -19.22 -3.43
C VAL A 130 2.72 -17.94 -3.92
N LEU A 131 2.74 -16.90 -3.09
CA LEU A 131 2.23 -15.56 -3.43
C LEU A 131 3.33 -14.71 -4.07
N ASP A 132 3.13 -14.27 -5.32
CA ASP A 132 4.00 -13.29 -6.00
C ASP A 132 3.28 -11.94 -6.17
N ALA A 133 3.37 -11.10 -5.13
CA ALA A 133 2.62 -9.85 -5.07
C ALA A 133 3.27 -8.70 -5.87
N LEU A 134 4.60 -8.73 -6.06
CA LEU A 134 5.35 -7.57 -6.55
C LEU A 134 4.92 -7.11 -7.95
N PRO A 135 4.83 -7.99 -8.96
CA PRO A 135 4.42 -7.60 -10.30
C PRO A 135 3.00 -7.00 -10.32
N ALA A 136 2.07 -7.65 -9.61
CA ALA A 136 0.68 -7.20 -9.56
C ALA A 136 0.52 -5.85 -8.84
N ARG A 137 1.27 -5.59 -7.76
CA ARG A 137 1.28 -4.26 -7.11
C ARG A 137 1.76 -3.17 -8.05
N ALA A 138 2.83 -3.41 -8.81
CA ALA A 138 3.34 -2.46 -9.79
C ALA A 138 2.29 -2.18 -10.88
N ALA A 139 1.65 -3.22 -11.41
CA ALA A 139 0.59 -3.11 -12.42
C ALA A 139 -0.64 -2.36 -11.92
N ILE A 140 -1.07 -2.60 -10.67
CA ILE A 140 -2.16 -1.85 -10.03
C ILE A 140 -1.81 -0.37 -9.92
N ARG A 141 -0.60 -0.04 -9.49
CA ARG A 141 -0.11 1.35 -9.37
C ARG A 141 -0.06 2.05 -10.73
N GLU A 142 0.51 1.37 -11.73
CA GLU A 142 0.57 1.85 -13.11
C GLU A 142 -0.83 2.13 -13.66
N MET A 143 -1.76 1.19 -13.47
CA MET A 143 -3.14 1.33 -13.91
C MET A 143 -3.83 2.53 -13.28
N PHE A 144 -3.65 2.68 -11.96
CA PHE A 144 -4.21 3.80 -11.19
C PHE A 144 -3.67 5.15 -11.66
N LEU A 145 -2.36 5.29 -11.84
CA LEU A 145 -1.73 6.53 -12.29
C LEU A 145 -2.23 6.92 -13.70
N ARG A 146 -2.23 5.97 -14.65
CA ARG A 146 -2.59 6.26 -16.04
C ARG A 146 -4.08 6.52 -16.24
N HIS A 147 -4.95 5.77 -15.56
CA HIS A 147 -6.38 5.75 -15.91
C HIS A 147 -7.30 6.36 -14.85
N VAL A 148 -6.86 6.45 -13.59
CA VAL A 148 -7.68 6.98 -12.50
C VAL A 148 -7.25 8.40 -12.13
N ILE A 149 -5.97 8.59 -11.80
CA ILE A 149 -5.41 9.92 -11.47
C ILE A 149 -5.36 10.80 -12.71
N GLY A 150 -4.87 10.27 -13.84
CA GLY A 150 -4.91 10.96 -15.14
C GLY A 150 -6.31 11.09 -15.77
N GLY A 151 -7.33 10.52 -15.14
CA GLY A 151 -8.72 10.49 -15.62
C GLY A 151 -9.57 11.67 -15.15
N LYS A 152 -10.87 11.62 -15.49
CA LYS A 152 -11.86 12.71 -15.35
C LYS A 152 -12.10 13.24 -13.92
N ARG A 153 -11.54 12.61 -12.87
CA ARG A 153 -11.83 12.95 -11.47
C ARG A 153 -10.87 13.98 -10.85
N LEU A 154 -9.67 14.15 -11.39
CA LEU A 154 -8.65 15.06 -10.83
C LEU A 154 -8.18 16.13 -11.82
N SER A 155 -8.17 15.84 -13.11
CA SER A 155 -7.85 16.85 -14.12
C SER A 155 -8.72 16.69 -15.36
N LYS A 156 -9.06 17.81 -16.00
CA LYS A 156 -9.82 17.82 -17.26
C LYS A 156 -8.96 17.48 -18.48
N GLY A 157 -7.69 17.09 -18.30
CA GLY A 157 -6.77 16.77 -19.42
C GLY A 157 -5.43 16.17 -18.99
N ARG A 158 -4.64 15.69 -19.95
CA ARG A 158 -3.38 14.92 -19.73
C ARG A 158 -2.25 15.69 -19.05
N ARG A 159 -2.34 17.02 -18.94
CA ARG A 159 -1.27 17.90 -18.43
C ARG A 159 -0.90 17.61 -16.97
N PHE A 160 -1.87 17.35 -16.10
CA PHE A 160 -1.55 17.04 -14.70
C PHE A 160 -0.80 15.71 -14.60
N ALA A 161 -1.29 14.68 -15.27
CA ALA A 161 -0.64 13.37 -15.31
C ALA A 161 0.78 13.45 -15.90
N SER A 162 1.03 14.30 -16.89
CA SER A 162 2.37 14.49 -17.45
C SER A 162 3.33 15.27 -16.54
N LEU A 163 2.82 15.99 -15.53
CA LEU A 163 3.66 16.70 -14.54
C LEU A 163 4.04 15.79 -13.36
N VAL A 164 3.22 14.78 -13.04
CA VAL A 164 3.47 13.87 -11.92
C VAL A 164 4.69 13.01 -12.23
N ARG A 165 5.78 13.23 -11.49
CA ARG A 165 7.03 12.48 -11.65
C ARG A 165 6.97 11.12 -10.95
N CYS A 166 6.35 11.07 -9.77
CA CYS A 166 6.18 9.83 -9.01
C CYS A 166 4.96 9.86 -8.08
N ALA A 167 4.66 8.73 -7.45
CA ALA A 167 3.69 8.66 -6.38
C ALA A 167 4.28 9.31 -5.11
N THR A 168 3.45 10.01 -4.32
CA THR A 168 3.92 10.64 -3.06
C THR A 168 4.59 9.64 -2.11
N PRO A 169 4.10 8.40 -1.93
CA PRO A 169 4.80 7.43 -1.08
C PRO A 169 6.21 7.06 -1.54
N ASP A 170 6.47 7.08 -2.85
CA ASP A 170 7.81 6.81 -3.39
C ASP A 170 8.74 7.99 -3.05
N ALA A 171 8.23 9.23 -3.16
CA ALA A 171 8.96 10.42 -2.73
C ALA A 171 9.23 10.40 -1.22
N VAL A 172 8.26 10.02 -0.38
CA VAL A 172 8.47 9.89 1.06
C VAL A 172 9.54 8.83 1.35
N LEU A 173 9.52 7.66 0.71
CA LEU A 173 10.56 6.63 0.89
C LEU A 173 11.95 7.13 0.50
N ALA A 174 12.07 7.91 -0.58
CA ALA A 174 13.32 8.56 -0.96
C ALA A 174 13.79 9.57 0.11
N GLY A 175 12.88 10.38 0.64
CA GLY A 175 13.18 11.30 1.75
C GLY A 175 13.56 10.60 3.05
N VAL A 176 12.93 9.47 3.38
CA VAL A 176 13.28 8.63 4.53
C VAL A 176 14.67 8.02 4.37
N SER A 177 14.99 7.58 3.15
CA SER A 177 16.32 7.05 2.81
C SER A 177 17.39 8.12 3.02
N LEU A 178 17.15 9.33 2.48
CA LEU A 178 18.04 10.46 2.67
C LEU A 178 18.19 10.86 4.14
N LEU A 179 17.10 10.91 4.91
CA LEU A 179 17.15 11.21 6.34
C LEU A 179 17.99 10.17 7.11
N ALA A 180 17.87 8.90 6.77
CA ALA A 180 18.66 7.84 7.39
C ALA A 180 20.15 7.93 7.04
N ASP A 181 20.46 8.26 5.77
CA ASP A 181 21.83 8.49 5.30
C ASP A 181 22.46 9.70 6.04
N GLU A 182 21.75 10.83 6.14
CA GLU A 182 22.21 12.06 6.81
C GLU A 182 22.39 11.90 8.32
N THR A 183 21.52 11.12 8.98
CA THR A 183 21.58 10.89 10.43
C THR A 183 22.46 9.70 10.82
N ALA A 184 22.92 8.90 9.85
CA ALA A 184 23.60 7.63 10.06
C ALA A 184 22.90 6.72 11.09
N ALA A 185 21.56 6.70 11.05
CA ALA A 185 20.73 6.07 12.06
C ALA A 185 19.59 5.26 11.44
N GLY A 186 19.14 4.23 12.16
CA GLY A 186 17.90 3.54 11.82
C GLY A 186 16.71 4.48 11.96
N VAL A 187 15.95 4.68 10.88
CA VAL A 187 14.78 5.56 10.82
C VAL A 187 13.51 4.74 10.62
N LEU A 188 12.47 5.07 11.38
CA LEU A 188 11.12 4.58 11.20
C LEU A 188 10.18 5.78 10.99
N VAL A 189 9.35 5.73 9.96
CA VAL A 189 8.34 6.78 9.71
C VAL A 189 6.96 6.16 9.65
N VAL A 190 6.02 6.76 10.37
CA VAL A 190 4.59 6.42 10.28
C VAL A 190 3.84 7.61 9.68
N ASP A 191 3.24 7.40 8.50
CA ASP A 191 2.43 8.38 7.79
C ASP A 191 0.97 7.91 7.76
N VAL A 192 0.12 8.59 8.55
CA VAL A 192 -1.31 8.27 8.60
C VAL A 192 -2.11 9.25 7.75
N GLY A 193 -2.73 8.73 6.69
CA GLY A 193 -3.63 9.45 5.82
C GLY A 193 -5.11 9.21 6.12
N GLY A 194 -5.98 9.83 5.30
CA GLY A 194 -7.42 9.61 5.39
C GLY A 194 -7.88 8.25 4.88
N ALA A 195 -7.09 7.57 4.04
CA ALA A 195 -7.44 6.27 3.47
C ALA A 195 -6.44 5.17 3.82
N THR A 196 -5.15 5.50 3.86
CA THR A 196 -4.06 4.54 4.04
C THR A 196 -3.17 4.95 5.21
N THR A 197 -2.47 3.97 5.76
CA THR A 197 -1.39 4.17 6.71
C THR A 197 -0.14 3.53 6.14
N ASP A 198 0.91 4.33 6.02
CA ASP A 198 2.20 3.91 5.51
C ASP A 198 3.21 3.84 6.66
N VAL A 199 3.99 2.77 6.69
CA VAL A 199 5.14 2.62 7.58
C VAL A 199 6.38 2.42 6.74
N TYR A 200 7.32 3.36 6.83
CA TYR A 200 8.60 3.32 6.17
C TYR A 200 9.69 2.99 7.18
N SER A 201 10.69 2.22 6.78
CA SER A 201 11.89 1.99 7.57
C SER A 201 13.14 2.06 6.70
N ALA A 202 14.21 2.58 7.28
CA ALA A 202 15.57 2.48 6.78
C ALA A 202 16.41 1.95 7.94
N LEU A 203 16.82 0.69 7.86
CA LEU A 203 17.47 -0.04 8.94
C LEU A 203 18.95 -0.23 8.64
N VAL A 204 19.81 0.07 9.61
CA VAL A 204 21.24 -0.26 9.52
C VAL A 204 21.35 -1.77 9.65
N PRO A 205 21.88 -2.49 8.65
CA PRO A 205 22.07 -3.92 8.78
C PRO A 205 23.04 -4.21 9.93
N ASP A 206 22.67 -5.08 10.85
CA ASP A 206 23.61 -5.62 11.81
C ASP A 206 24.68 -6.42 11.06
N GLY A 207 25.95 -6.12 11.31
CA GLY A 207 27.10 -6.85 10.74
C GLY A 207 27.14 -8.35 11.09
N GLU A 208 26.28 -8.82 12.01
CA GLU A 208 26.21 -10.22 12.44
C GLU A 208 25.20 -11.08 11.64
N LEU A 209 24.38 -10.50 10.75
CA LEU A 209 23.45 -11.24 9.88
C LEU A 209 24.15 -11.84 8.63
N GLU A 210 25.37 -12.34 8.79
CA GLU A 210 26.27 -12.84 7.72
C GLU A 210 25.92 -14.23 7.14
N HIS A 211 24.72 -14.76 7.38
CA HIS A 211 24.38 -16.16 7.05
C HIS A 211 23.24 -16.31 6.03
N GLY A 212 23.31 -15.60 4.91
CA GLY A 212 22.38 -15.78 3.78
C GLY A 212 23.07 -15.62 2.41
N PRO A 213 22.68 -16.41 1.38
CA PRO A 213 23.30 -16.37 0.06
C PRO A 213 22.76 -15.20 -0.78
N GLN A 214 22.95 -13.97 -0.30
CA GLN A 214 22.99 -12.76 -1.12
C GLN A 214 23.97 -11.81 -0.44
N ARG A 215 25.24 -11.86 -0.89
CA ARG A 215 26.19 -10.77 -0.66
C ARG A 215 25.63 -9.53 -1.34
N ASP A 216 25.31 -8.50 -0.57
CA ASP A 216 25.39 -7.10 -1.02
C ASP A 216 25.71 -6.20 0.19
N VAL A 217 27.02 -5.98 0.35
CA VAL A 217 27.73 -4.86 0.99
C VAL A 217 27.27 -4.41 2.40
N ALA A 218 28.09 -4.76 3.40
CA ALA A 218 28.07 -4.13 4.72
C ALA A 218 28.05 -2.59 4.59
N GLY A 219 27.04 -1.95 5.18
CA GLY A 219 26.86 -0.49 5.16
C GLY A 219 25.68 0.04 4.34
N THR A 220 24.98 -0.78 3.55
CA THR A 220 23.79 -0.33 2.81
C THR A 220 22.53 -0.45 3.67
N LEU A 221 21.92 0.68 4.04
CA LEU A 221 20.64 0.72 4.77
C LEU A 221 19.55 -0.09 4.04
N TRP A 222 18.90 -1.01 4.76
CA TRP A 222 17.74 -1.74 4.23
C TRP A 222 16.51 -0.85 4.30
N ARG A 223 16.03 -0.42 3.13
CA ARG A 223 14.91 0.52 2.99
C ARG A 223 13.64 -0.23 2.62
N SER A 224 12.55 0.10 3.29
CA SER A 224 11.29 -0.59 3.05
C SER A 224 10.07 0.24 3.37
N ARG A 225 8.97 -0.10 2.71
CA ARG A 225 7.63 0.46 2.94
C ARG A 225 6.63 -0.68 3.14
N THR A 226 5.77 -0.54 4.14
CA THR A 226 4.51 -1.30 4.26
C THR A 226 3.37 -0.30 4.14
N VAL A 227 2.34 -0.64 3.36
CA VAL A 227 1.14 0.17 3.21
C VAL A 227 -0.07 -0.66 3.63
N GLU A 228 -0.94 -0.04 4.41
CA GLU A 228 -2.22 -0.60 4.83
C GLU A 228 -3.34 0.18 4.12
N GLY A 229 -3.89 -0.42 3.06
CA GLY A 229 -4.88 0.21 2.16
C GLY A 229 -6.27 0.45 2.79
N ASP A 230 -6.52 -0.14 3.94
CA ASP A 230 -7.78 -0.09 4.68
C ASP A 230 -7.67 0.61 6.04
N LEU A 231 -6.48 1.09 6.42
CA LEU A 231 -6.26 1.77 7.70
C LEU A 231 -6.06 3.26 7.49
N GLY A 232 -7.06 4.08 7.79
CA GLY A 232 -6.95 5.53 7.71
C GLY A 232 -8.06 6.24 8.49
N VAL A 233 -7.89 7.53 8.77
CA VAL A 233 -8.80 8.28 9.67
C VAL A 233 -10.13 8.68 9.03
N GLY A 234 -10.25 8.61 7.71
CA GLY A 234 -11.43 9.02 6.95
C GLY A 234 -12.10 7.83 6.26
N VAL A 235 -11.74 7.61 5.00
CA VAL A 235 -12.28 6.50 4.18
C VAL A 235 -11.94 5.14 4.78
N GLY A 236 -10.77 5.00 5.41
CA GLY A 236 -10.31 3.77 6.04
C GLY A 236 -10.84 3.54 7.46
N ALA A 237 -11.67 4.42 8.03
CA ALA A 237 -11.99 4.37 9.46
C ALA A 237 -12.67 3.04 9.88
N ALA A 238 -13.56 2.52 9.06
CA ALA A 238 -14.19 1.22 9.31
C ALA A 238 -13.20 0.05 9.28
N GLY A 239 -12.17 0.12 8.42
CA GLY A 239 -11.09 -0.88 8.38
C GLY A 239 -10.22 -0.83 9.64
N VAL A 240 -9.96 0.37 10.18
CA VAL A 240 -9.27 0.53 11.47
C VAL A 240 -10.04 -0.17 12.60
N VAL A 241 -11.36 0.00 12.69
CA VAL A 241 -12.20 -0.65 13.71
C VAL A 241 -12.17 -2.18 13.56
N ALA A 242 -12.31 -2.70 12.34
CA ALA A 242 -12.26 -4.13 12.07
C ALA A 242 -10.88 -4.75 12.40
N ALA A 243 -9.81 -4.05 12.03
CA ALA A 243 -8.44 -4.47 12.31
C ALA A 243 -8.13 -4.40 13.81
N ALA A 244 -8.64 -3.41 14.54
CA ALA A 244 -8.50 -3.30 15.99
C ALA A 244 -9.11 -4.50 16.70
N ALA A 245 -10.31 -4.94 16.30
CA ALA A 245 -10.95 -6.12 16.85
C ALA A 245 -10.09 -7.39 16.63
N THR A 246 -9.47 -7.52 15.46
CA THR A 246 -8.60 -8.66 15.12
C THR A 246 -7.30 -8.64 15.95
N GLU A 247 -6.72 -7.46 16.16
CA GLU A 247 -5.52 -7.25 16.98
C GLU A 247 -5.82 -7.15 18.49
N LYS A 248 -7.10 -7.35 18.89
CA LYS A 248 -7.60 -7.24 20.27
C LYS A 248 -7.28 -5.90 20.93
N LEU A 249 -7.31 -4.83 20.15
CA LEU A 249 -7.14 -3.45 20.59
C LEU A 249 -8.51 -2.80 20.83
N PRO A 250 -8.60 -1.80 21.72
CA PRO A 250 -9.78 -0.94 21.81
C PRO A 250 -10.07 -0.29 20.44
N GLY A 251 -11.26 -0.54 19.91
CA GLY A 251 -11.71 0.05 18.65
C GLY A 251 -12.19 1.49 18.86
N PRO A 252 -11.76 2.45 18.01
CA PRO A 252 -12.33 3.80 18.03
C PRO A 252 -13.84 3.80 17.75
N ASP A 253 -14.61 4.62 18.46
CA ASP A 253 -16.04 4.79 18.19
C ASP A 253 -16.24 5.75 17.02
N ILE A 254 -16.70 5.21 15.89
CA ILE A 254 -16.97 5.97 14.66
C ILE A 254 -18.47 6.17 14.41
N SER A 255 -19.33 5.88 15.39
CA SER A 255 -20.80 5.95 15.25
C SER A 255 -21.32 7.36 14.97
N GLY A 256 -20.57 8.40 15.36
CA GLY A 256 -20.88 9.81 15.10
C GLY A 256 -20.87 10.23 13.63
N GLY A 257 -20.35 9.39 12.72
CA GLY A 257 -20.25 9.73 11.30
C GLY A 257 -19.17 10.76 10.97
N ARG A 258 -18.91 10.98 9.68
CA ARG A 258 -17.86 11.90 9.19
C ARG A 258 -18.41 13.31 8.92
N PRO A 259 -17.64 14.39 9.15
CA PRO A 259 -16.29 14.40 9.73
C PRO A 259 -16.31 14.04 11.22
N TYR A 260 -15.28 13.33 11.68
CA TYR A 260 -15.14 12.97 13.08
C TYR A 260 -14.61 14.15 13.90
N ASP A 261 -14.79 14.11 15.23
CA ASP A 261 -14.13 15.06 16.10
C ASP A 261 -12.62 14.75 16.24
N VAL A 262 -11.88 15.71 16.81
CA VAL A 262 -10.42 15.60 16.96
C VAL A 262 -10.00 14.42 17.85
N ALA A 263 -10.83 14.02 18.81
CA ALA A 263 -10.51 12.91 19.70
C ALA A 263 -10.64 11.56 18.97
N VAL A 264 -11.71 11.39 18.18
CA VAL A 264 -11.93 10.21 17.32
C VAL A 264 -10.87 10.13 16.22
N ASP A 265 -10.53 11.25 15.57
CA ASP A 265 -9.45 11.30 14.58
C ASP A 265 -8.10 10.86 15.16
N ARG A 266 -7.78 11.31 16.39
CA ARG A 266 -6.57 10.87 17.11
C ARG A 266 -6.61 9.39 17.46
N ALA A 267 -7.75 8.89 17.96
CA ALA A 267 -7.90 7.47 18.29
C ALA A 267 -7.76 6.58 17.05
N LEU A 268 -8.37 6.97 15.92
CA LEU A 268 -8.21 6.30 14.64
C LEU A 268 -6.75 6.32 14.18
N ALA A 269 -6.07 7.47 14.27
CA ALA A 269 -4.68 7.58 13.85
C ALA A 269 -3.74 6.73 14.69
N SER A 270 -3.89 6.74 16.02
CA SER A 270 -3.10 5.91 16.93
C SER A 270 -3.32 4.43 16.69
N THR A 271 -4.57 3.98 16.59
CA THR A 271 -4.89 2.56 16.34
C THR A 271 -4.40 2.11 14.97
N ALA A 272 -4.59 2.92 13.93
CA ALA A 272 -4.08 2.62 12.58
C ALA A 272 -2.55 2.50 12.57
N ALA A 273 -1.85 3.45 13.19
CA ALA A 273 -0.39 3.46 13.30
C ALA A 273 0.15 2.23 14.05
N MET A 274 -0.45 1.87 15.19
CA MET A 274 -0.05 0.68 15.96
C MET A 274 -0.20 -0.61 15.13
N ILE A 275 -1.36 -0.80 14.50
CA ILE A 275 -1.63 -2.00 13.70
C ILE A 275 -0.69 -2.07 12.49
N ALA A 276 -0.51 -0.95 11.77
CA ALA A 276 0.39 -0.88 10.64
C ALA A 276 1.84 -1.18 11.04
N LEU A 277 2.30 -0.66 12.19
CA LEU A 277 3.65 -0.94 12.68
C LEU A 277 3.82 -2.41 13.09
N ARG A 278 2.84 -3.00 13.80
CA ARG A 278 2.84 -4.44 14.12
C ARG A 278 2.98 -5.28 12.86
N ARG A 279 2.21 -4.98 11.82
CA ARG A 279 2.26 -5.70 10.52
C ARG A 279 3.59 -5.48 9.81
N HIS A 280 4.13 -4.27 9.84
CA HIS A 280 5.43 -3.91 9.29
C HIS A 280 6.58 -4.67 9.98
N ALA A 281 6.54 -4.82 11.31
CA ALA A 281 7.59 -5.47 12.08
C ALA A 281 7.47 -7.01 12.11
N ARG A 282 6.26 -7.56 12.22
CA ARG A 282 6.04 -9.02 12.25
C ARG A 282 6.21 -9.67 10.87
N GLY A 283 6.03 -8.90 9.80
CA GLY A 283 5.94 -9.45 8.44
C GLY A 283 4.62 -10.19 8.20
N HIS A 284 4.53 -10.82 7.03
CA HIS A 284 3.31 -11.48 6.57
C HIS A 284 3.42 -13.00 6.75
N SER A 285 2.33 -13.66 7.15
CA SER A 285 2.27 -15.12 7.12
C SER A 285 1.65 -15.57 5.79
N PRO A 286 2.26 -16.51 5.05
CA PRO A 286 1.69 -17.03 3.82
C PRO A 286 0.44 -17.91 4.10
N GLY A 287 0.25 -18.41 5.33
CA GLY A 287 -0.92 -19.19 5.72
C GLY A 287 -0.87 -19.71 7.17
N PRO A 288 -1.95 -20.29 7.69
CA PRO A 288 -2.01 -20.81 9.06
C PRO A 288 -0.87 -21.78 9.36
N GLY A 289 -0.16 -21.58 10.48
CA GLY A 289 0.96 -22.43 10.90
C GLY A 289 2.27 -22.22 10.13
N LEU A 290 2.29 -21.39 9.09
CA LEU A 290 3.52 -21.07 8.34
C LEU A 290 4.26 -19.88 8.97
N PRO A 291 5.61 -19.92 8.98
CA PRO A 291 6.42 -18.85 9.53
C PRO A 291 6.16 -17.54 8.79
N ARG A 292 6.16 -16.44 9.55
CA ARG A 292 6.07 -15.10 8.95
C ARG A 292 7.36 -14.78 8.21
N THR A 293 7.23 -14.13 7.07
CA THR A 293 8.37 -13.67 6.26
C THR A 293 8.29 -12.15 6.10
N GLY A 294 9.45 -11.52 5.88
CA GLY A 294 9.55 -10.08 5.70
C GLY A 294 9.30 -9.26 6.97
N GLY A 295 9.39 -9.89 8.15
CA GLY A 295 9.45 -9.17 9.42
C GLY A 295 10.73 -8.34 9.52
N ARG A 296 10.68 -7.27 10.31
CA ARG A 296 11.76 -6.31 10.47
C ARG A 296 12.07 -6.13 11.94
N ASP A 297 13.34 -6.23 12.27
CA ASP A 297 13.81 -5.88 13.59
C ASP A 297 13.93 -4.36 13.71
N LEU A 298 13.17 -3.76 14.62
CA LEU A 298 13.14 -2.32 14.80
C LEU A 298 13.86 -1.90 16.09
N ARG A 299 14.56 -2.81 16.78
CA ARG A 299 15.29 -2.50 18.03
C ARG A 299 16.38 -1.46 17.82
N ASP A 300 16.99 -1.44 16.64
CA ASP A 300 18.08 -0.53 16.28
C ASP A 300 17.65 0.76 15.61
N VAL A 301 16.34 0.96 15.46
CA VAL A 301 15.79 2.29 15.14
C VAL A 301 16.15 3.27 16.26
N ARG A 302 16.67 4.44 15.87
CA ARG A 302 17.03 5.54 16.77
C ARG A 302 16.20 6.79 16.53
N LEU A 303 15.53 6.89 15.38
CA LEU A 303 14.65 8.00 15.04
C LEU A 303 13.29 7.50 14.58
N VAL A 304 12.23 7.98 15.24
CA VAL A 304 10.83 7.74 14.82
C VAL A 304 10.19 9.06 14.42
N VAL A 305 9.71 9.11 13.17
CA VAL A 305 9.06 10.29 12.61
C VAL A 305 7.57 10.01 12.40
N GLY A 306 6.74 10.88 12.96
CA GLY A 306 5.32 10.94 12.67
C GLY A 306 5.06 11.91 11.52
N SER A 307 4.38 11.47 10.47
CA SER A 307 3.98 12.31 9.34
C SER A 307 2.50 12.06 8.98
N GLY A 308 1.97 12.83 8.04
CA GLY A 308 0.57 12.69 7.60
C GLY A 308 -0.45 13.46 8.45
N GLY A 309 -1.69 13.49 7.96
CA GLY A 309 -2.77 14.41 8.34
C GLY A 309 -2.92 14.70 9.83
N VAL A 310 -3.46 13.76 10.60
CA VAL A 310 -3.70 13.98 12.05
C VAL A 310 -2.40 14.25 12.81
N LEU A 311 -1.27 13.67 12.37
CA LEU A 311 0.00 13.83 13.04
C LEU A 311 0.52 15.27 12.93
N ARG A 312 0.48 15.86 11.72
CA ARG A 312 0.89 17.26 11.48
C ARG A 312 -0.08 18.30 12.05
N HIS A 313 -1.34 17.94 12.31
CA HIS A 313 -2.39 18.85 12.79
C HIS A 313 -2.72 18.67 14.29
N GLY A 314 -1.73 18.28 15.10
CA GLY A 314 -1.84 18.29 16.57
C GLY A 314 -2.16 16.94 17.21
N GLY A 315 -2.09 15.83 16.48
CA GLY A 315 -2.17 14.46 17.00
C GLY A 315 -0.83 13.73 17.06
N GLY A 316 0.26 14.28 16.50
CA GLY A 316 1.51 13.56 16.27
C GLY A 316 2.13 12.94 17.54
N GLN A 317 2.20 13.68 18.64
CA GLN A 317 2.75 13.15 19.89
C GLN A 317 1.92 11.98 20.43
N ALA A 318 0.59 12.09 20.45
CA ALA A 318 -0.30 11.03 20.91
C ALA A 318 -0.18 9.75 20.06
N VAL A 319 0.00 9.89 18.75
CA VAL A 319 0.21 8.75 17.86
C VAL A 319 1.56 8.10 18.11
N LEU A 320 2.64 8.88 18.22
CA LEU A 320 3.97 8.36 18.50
C LEU A 320 4.06 7.68 19.87
N ASP A 321 3.39 8.24 20.89
CA ASP A 321 3.32 7.65 22.22
C ASP A 321 2.54 6.33 22.22
N ALA A 322 1.43 6.25 21.47
CA ALA A 322 0.67 5.00 21.33
C ALA A 322 1.50 3.91 20.64
N VAL A 323 2.23 4.27 19.58
CA VAL A 323 3.08 3.35 18.83
C VAL A 323 4.25 2.85 19.66
N LEU A 324 4.94 3.73 20.38
CA LEU A 324 6.11 3.37 21.21
C LEU A 324 5.74 2.73 22.54
N GLY A 325 4.51 2.96 23.02
CA GLY A 325 3.96 2.27 24.19
C GLY A 325 3.45 0.86 23.89
N ASP A 326 3.33 0.47 22.60
CA ASP A 326 2.80 -0.84 22.20
C ASP A 326 3.83 -1.97 22.35
N THR A 327 3.90 -2.54 23.56
CA THR A 327 4.77 -3.69 23.86
C THR A 327 4.05 -5.05 23.71
N ALA A 328 2.73 -5.05 23.63
CA ALA A 328 1.89 -6.26 23.61
C ALA A 328 1.86 -6.97 22.23
N GLY A 329 2.64 -6.47 21.27
CA GLY A 329 2.55 -6.89 19.88
C GLY A 329 3.49 -8.04 19.48
N GLY A 330 4.36 -8.58 20.34
CA GLY A 330 5.27 -9.67 19.92
C GLY A 330 6.12 -9.31 18.69
N TRP A 331 6.61 -8.07 18.65
CA TRP A 331 7.52 -7.55 17.63
C TRP A 331 8.70 -6.85 18.30
N ALA A 332 9.79 -6.68 17.57
CA ALA A 332 11.03 -6.14 18.08
C ALA A 332 10.97 -4.60 18.10
N ALA A 333 10.36 -4.03 19.15
CA ALA A 333 10.10 -2.59 19.25
C ALA A 333 11.37 -1.74 19.47
N PRO A 334 11.38 -0.47 18.99
CA PRO A 334 12.48 0.45 19.25
C PRO A 334 12.66 0.70 20.76
N ARG A 335 13.92 0.75 21.22
CA ARG A 335 14.24 0.87 22.66
C ARG A 335 14.53 2.30 23.09
N GLN A 336 15.41 2.98 22.37
CA GLN A 336 15.85 4.35 22.66
C GLN A 336 15.72 5.17 21.39
N VAL A 337 14.66 5.97 21.32
CA VAL A 337 14.32 6.72 20.12
C VAL A 337 14.15 8.21 20.39
N ARG A 338 14.74 9.02 19.50
CA ARG A 338 14.31 10.38 19.28
C ARG A 338 12.98 10.35 18.51
N ARG A 339 12.03 11.16 18.97
CA ARG A 339 10.70 11.32 18.35
C ARG A 339 10.62 12.67 17.64
N VAL A 340 10.12 12.67 16.41
CA VAL A 340 9.92 13.90 15.62
C VAL A 340 8.56 13.84 14.93
N VAL A 341 7.91 14.99 14.77
CA VAL A 341 6.71 15.12 13.92
C VAL A 341 7.05 16.02 12.74
N ASP A 342 6.93 15.48 11.53
CA ASP A 342 7.11 16.23 10.28
C ASP A 342 5.87 17.09 10.00
N THR A 343 5.79 18.25 10.66
CA THR A 343 4.65 19.17 10.56
C THR A 343 4.55 19.87 9.20
N ARG A 344 5.67 19.96 8.47
CA ARG A 344 5.79 20.65 7.17
C ARG A 344 5.77 19.70 5.97
N TYR A 345 5.68 18.40 6.19
CA TYR A 345 5.71 17.36 5.15
C TYR A 345 6.99 17.39 4.30
N VAL A 346 8.10 17.62 4.99
CA VAL A 346 9.46 17.75 4.45
C VAL A 346 9.91 16.50 3.73
N LEU A 347 9.57 15.31 4.23
CA LEU A 347 10.06 14.05 3.67
C LEU A 347 9.68 13.86 2.19
N ALA A 348 8.44 14.20 1.82
CA ALA A 348 7.99 14.13 0.43
C ALA A 348 8.74 15.14 -0.45
N ALA A 349 8.94 16.37 0.03
CA ALA A 349 9.66 17.41 -0.71
C ALA A 349 11.14 17.06 -0.89
N ALA A 350 11.80 16.60 0.17
CA ALA A 350 13.20 16.20 0.13
C ALA A 350 13.41 15.03 -0.82
N GLY A 351 12.56 14.00 -0.79
CA GLY A 351 12.68 12.87 -1.71
C GLY A 351 12.45 13.23 -3.18
N MET A 352 11.59 14.20 -3.48
CA MET A 352 11.42 14.73 -4.84
C MET A 352 12.67 15.48 -5.34
N LEU A 353 13.45 16.06 -4.43
CA LEU A 353 14.63 16.87 -4.73
C LEU A 353 15.95 16.09 -4.61
N ALA A 354 15.93 14.86 -4.10
CA ALA A 354 17.14 14.12 -3.73
C ALA A 354 18.11 13.90 -4.89
N GLU A 355 17.59 13.68 -6.10
CA GLU A 355 18.39 13.45 -7.31
C GLU A 355 18.88 14.77 -7.93
N ASP A 356 17.96 15.70 -8.18
CA ASP A 356 18.25 16.94 -8.91
C ASP A 356 18.93 18.02 -8.03
N HIS A 357 18.64 18.04 -6.73
CA HIS A 357 19.06 19.09 -5.77
C HIS A 357 19.50 18.50 -4.40
N PRO A 358 20.55 17.66 -4.35
CA PRO A 358 20.90 16.87 -3.16
C PRO A 358 21.21 17.70 -1.92
N ALA A 359 21.90 18.84 -2.06
CA ALA A 359 22.21 19.72 -0.92
C ALA A 359 20.96 20.38 -0.32
N VAL A 360 19.97 20.72 -1.15
CA VAL A 360 18.69 21.27 -0.69
C VAL A 360 17.86 20.19 0.00
N ALA A 361 17.84 18.98 -0.57
CA ALA A 361 17.17 17.84 0.03
C ALA A 361 17.76 17.48 1.40
N ALA A 362 19.10 17.49 1.53
CA ALA A 362 19.80 17.27 2.79
C ALA A 362 19.45 18.36 3.83
N ALA A 363 19.49 19.64 3.44
CA ALA A 363 19.11 20.74 4.32
C ALA A 363 17.65 20.64 4.80
N LEU A 364 16.75 20.15 3.93
CA LEU A 364 15.36 19.88 4.28
C LEU A 364 15.25 18.80 5.35
N VAL A 365 15.81 17.60 5.13
CA VAL A 365 15.70 16.51 6.12
C VAL A 365 16.40 16.84 7.45
N ASN A 366 17.47 17.64 7.43
CA ASN A 366 18.16 18.12 8.62
C ASN A 366 17.35 19.15 9.44
N SER A 367 16.22 19.64 8.90
CA SER A 367 15.29 20.52 9.62
C SER A 367 14.22 19.76 10.44
N LEU A 368 14.32 18.42 10.52
CA LEU A 368 13.45 17.53 11.29
C LEU A 368 14.02 17.23 12.70
#